data_AF-A0A5F1S9Q9-F1
#
_entry.id   AF-A0A5F1S9Q9-F1
#
_cell.length_a   1.000
_cell.length_b   1.000
_cell.length_c   1.000
_cell.angle_alpha   90.00
_cell.angle_beta   90.00
_cell.angle_gamma   90.00
#
_symmetry.space_group_name_H-M   'P 1'
#
loop_
_entity.id
_entity.type
_entity.pdbx_description
1 polymer ?
#
loop_
_entity_poly.entity_id
_entity_poly.type
_entity_poly.pdbx_seq_one_letter_code
_entity_poly.pdbx_strand_id
1 'polypeptide(L)'
;MRSLIFSLPFLIGLASPALCDDAQPTPPADKVVDMQSMKDFLQANADCREFNDSCSYCVVTDGQANCSTPQIACVKKAYQCTARSGK
;
A
#
# COMPACT_ATOMS: atom_id res chain seq x y z
N MET A 1 -49.45 -14.05 52.06
CA MET A 1 -48.99 -15.21 51.27
C MET A 1 -49.50 -15.04 49.85
N ARG A 2 -48.64 -14.68 48.89
CA ARG A 2 -48.99 -14.62 47.47
C ARG A 2 -47.81 -15.16 46.67
N SER A 3 -48.12 -16.15 45.86
CA SER A 3 -47.20 -17.18 45.36
C SER A 3 -46.09 -16.68 44.45
N LEU A 4 -44.93 -17.33 44.59
CA LEU A 4 -43.82 -17.35 43.63
C LEU A 4 -44.26 -18.07 42.35
N ILE A 5 -44.16 -17.40 41.21
CA ILE A 5 -44.26 -18.04 39.89
C ILE A 5 -42.91 -17.85 39.19
N PHE A 6 -42.17 -18.94 39.10
CA PHE A 6 -40.97 -19.09 38.29
C PHE A 6 -41.31 -18.97 36.80
N SER A 7 -40.62 -18.09 36.08
CA SER A 7 -40.58 -18.10 34.62
C SER A 7 -39.26 -17.48 34.14
N LEU A 8 -38.19 -18.28 34.09
CA LEU A 8 -37.19 -18.19 33.01
C LEU A 8 -37.73 -19.09 31.88
N PRO A 9 -37.64 -18.73 30.58
CA PRO A 9 -36.37 -18.42 29.91
C PRO A 9 -36.52 -17.22 28.93
N PHE A 10 -35.47 -16.62 28.40
CA PHE A 10 -34.77 -17.10 27.21
C PHE A 10 -33.63 -16.12 26.93
N LEU A 11 -32.43 -16.68 26.73
CA LEU A 11 -31.22 -15.95 26.36
C LEU A 11 -31.45 -15.22 25.03
N ILE A 12 -31.65 -13.91 25.07
CA ILE A 12 -31.56 -13.08 23.87
C ILE A 12 -30.07 -12.96 23.58
N GLY A 13 -29.56 -13.84 22.71
CA GLY A 13 -28.24 -13.69 22.13
C GLY A 13 -28.18 -12.34 21.44
N LEU A 14 -27.31 -11.45 21.91
CA LEU A 14 -26.89 -10.30 21.12
C LEU A 14 -26.12 -10.84 19.92
N ALA A 15 -26.82 -11.06 18.81
CA ALA A 15 -26.20 -11.06 17.51
C ALA A 15 -25.72 -9.64 17.27
N SER A 16 -24.45 -9.36 17.59
CA SER A 16 -23.79 -8.17 17.10
C SER A 16 -23.90 -8.18 15.58
N PRO A 17 -24.51 -7.17 14.94
CA PRO A 17 -24.30 -7.00 13.52
C PRO A 17 -22.84 -6.60 13.38
N ALA A 18 -21.98 -7.55 13.01
CA ALA A 18 -20.77 -7.21 12.29
C ALA A 18 -21.24 -6.62 10.96
N LEU A 19 -21.54 -5.32 10.96
CA LEU A 19 -21.59 -4.51 9.76
C LEU A 19 -20.16 -4.52 9.24
N CYS A 20 -19.81 -5.55 8.47
CA CYS A 20 -18.79 -5.44 7.46
C CYS A 20 -19.34 -4.40 6.49
N ASP A 21 -18.97 -3.14 6.73
CA ASP A 21 -19.09 -2.08 5.75
C ASP A 21 -18.15 -2.48 4.61
N ASP A 22 -18.69 -3.27 3.67
CA ASP A 22 -18.10 -3.51 2.35
C ASP A 22 -18.29 -2.23 1.52
N ALA A 23 -17.91 -1.08 2.11
CA ALA A 23 -17.65 0.12 1.35
C ALA A 23 -16.46 -0.23 0.47
N GLN A 24 -16.78 -0.74 -0.72
CA GLN A 24 -15.86 -0.84 -1.82
C GLN A 24 -15.12 0.49 -1.86
N PRO A 25 -13.79 0.52 -1.58
CA PRO A 25 -13.04 1.74 -1.66
C PRO A 25 -13.31 2.30 -3.03
N THR A 26 -13.92 3.48 -3.09
CA THR A 26 -13.96 4.23 -4.35
C THR A 26 -12.50 4.33 -4.73
N PRO A 27 -12.07 3.75 -5.87
CA PRO A 27 -10.69 3.90 -6.27
C PRO A 27 -10.46 5.40 -6.27
N PRO A 28 -9.42 5.91 -5.58
CA PRO A 28 -9.06 7.30 -5.74
C PRO A 28 -9.05 7.55 -7.25
N ALA A 29 -9.49 8.72 -7.68
CA ALA A 29 -9.24 9.17 -9.03
C ALA A 29 -7.72 9.34 -9.17
N ASP A 30 -7.02 8.21 -9.22
CA ASP A 30 -5.63 8.07 -9.55
C ASP A 30 -5.61 8.61 -10.96
N LYS A 31 -5.18 9.87 -11.06
CA LYS A 31 -4.52 10.30 -12.27
C LYS A 31 -3.43 9.27 -12.45
N VAL A 32 -3.67 8.31 -13.35
CA VAL A 32 -2.64 7.43 -13.86
C VAL A 32 -1.67 8.39 -14.54
N VAL A 33 -0.74 8.93 -13.74
CA VAL A 33 0.47 9.55 -14.26
C VAL A 33 1.05 8.44 -15.11
N ASP A 34 1.18 8.69 -16.40
CA ASP A 34 1.86 7.76 -17.30
C ASP A 34 3.29 7.62 -16.79
N MET A 35 3.48 6.62 -15.93
CA MET A 35 4.70 6.42 -15.18
C MET A 35 5.63 5.64 -16.09
N GLN A 36 6.76 6.24 -16.44
CA GLN A 36 7.83 5.55 -17.15
C GLN A 36 8.12 4.19 -16.49
N SER A 37 8.24 3.13 -17.29
CA SER A 37 8.66 1.82 -16.80
C SER A 37 10.05 1.90 -16.16
N MET A 38 10.26 1.12 -15.09
CA MET A 38 11.58 1.04 -14.45
C MET A 38 12.67 0.59 -15.44
N LYS A 39 12.33 -0.34 -16.35
CA LYS A 39 13.26 -0.80 -17.38
C LYS A 39 13.71 0.34 -18.28
N ASP A 40 12.75 1.15 -18.74
CA ASP A 40 13.02 2.25 -19.67
C ASP A 40 13.80 3.37 -18.97
N PHE A 41 13.50 3.63 -17.69
CA PHE A 41 14.27 4.56 -16.86
C PHE A 41 15.74 4.13 -16.73
N LEU A 42 15.99 2.86 -16.40
CA LEU A 42 17.35 2.31 -16.27
C LEU A 42 18.09 2.30 -17.61
N GLN A 43 17.40 2.02 -18.71
CA GLN A 43 17.98 2.07 -20.05
C GLN A 43 18.37 3.51 -20.44
N ALA A 44 17.56 4.51 -20.07
CA ALA A 44 17.86 5.92 -20.29
C ALA A 44 18.94 6.49 -19.34
N ASN A 45 19.18 5.85 -18.19
CA ASN A 45 20.11 6.28 -17.16
C ASN A 45 21.07 5.14 -16.77
N ALA A 46 21.85 4.63 -17.72
CA ALA A 46 22.73 3.47 -17.52
C ALA A 46 23.85 3.69 -16.47
N ASP A 47 24.17 4.95 -16.19
CA ASP A 47 25.13 5.37 -15.17
C ASP A 47 24.53 5.46 -13.77
N CYS A 48 23.20 5.39 -13.64
CA CYS A 48 22.53 5.48 -12.35
C CYS A 48 22.82 4.23 -11.49
N ARG A 49 23.12 4.46 -10.21
CA ARG A 49 23.41 3.42 -9.22
C ARG A 49 22.41 3.40 -8.08
N GLU A 50 21.81 4.55 -7.78
CA GLU A 50 20.73 4.64 -6.81
C GLU A 50 19.64 5.55 -7.36
N PHE A 51 18.39 5.16 -7.15
CA PHE A 51 17.23 5.95 -7.55
C PHE A 51 16.06 5.72 -6.60
N ASN A 52 15.05 6.59 -6.66
CA ASN A 52 13.79 6.41 -5.95
C ASN A 52 12.61 6.97 -6.74
N ASP A 53 11.40 6.59 -6.36
CA ASP A 53 10.12 7.07 -6.90
C ASP A 53 9.28 7.78 -5.83
N SER A 54 9.93 8.35 -4.82
CA SER A 54 9.29 8.87 -3.58
C SER A 54 8.65 7.80 -2.66
N CYS A 55 8.56 6.54 -3.08
CA CYS A 55 7.96 5.46 -2.31
C CYS A 55 8.98 4.41 -1.87
N SER A 56 9.91 4.08 -2.76
CA SER A 56 10.92 3.05 -2.57
C SER A 56 12.31 3.59 -2.89
N TYR A 57 13.31 3.09 -2.17
CA TYR A 57 14.72 3.33 -2.46
C TYR A 57 15.28 2.12 -3.19
N CYS A 58 15.95 2.35 -4.31
CA CYS A 58 16.47 1.30 -5.18
C CYS A 58 17.98 1.46 -5.40
N VAL A 59 18.71 0.36 -5.30
CA VAL A 59 20.13 0.25 -5.66
C VAL A 59 20.26 -0.63 -6.89
N VAL A 60 21.08 -0.23 -7.86
CA VAL A 60 21.35 -0.96 -9.09
C VAL A 60 22.65 -1.74 -8.96
N THR A 61 22.55 -3.06 -8.95
CA THR A 61 23.69 -3.99 -8.94
C THR A 61 23.56 -4.95 -10.11
N ASP A 62 24.61 -5.09 -10.92
CA ASP A 62 24.64 -5.95 -12.11
C ASP A 62 23.45 -5.71 -13.07
N GLY A 63 23.03 -4.44 -13.21
CA GLY A 63 21.91 -4.04 -14.06
C GLY A 63 20.52 -4.35 -13.50
N GLN A 64 20.43 -4.90 -12.29
CA GLN A 64 19.16 -5.18 -11.61
C GLN A 64 18.93 -4.18 -10.47
N ALA A 65 17.71 -3.66 -10.40
CA ALA A 65 17.28 -2.82 -9.29
C ALA A 65 16.81 -3.68 -8.10
N ASN A 66 17.49 -3.53 -6.97
CA ASN A 66 17.05 -4.05 -5.68
C ASN A 66 16.40 -2.89 -4.91
N CYS A 67 15.10 -2.99 -4.64
CA CYS A 67 14.31 -1.92 -4.05
C CYS A 67 13.77 -2.31 -2.68
N SER A 68 13.66 -1.33 -1.79
CA SER A 68 12.91 -1.47 -0.54
C SER A 68 11.42 -1.73 -0.80
N THR A 69 10.72 -2.20 0.23
CA THR A 69 9.26 -2.10 0.26
C THR A 69 8.84 -0.62 0.24
N PRO A 70 7.73 -0.26 -0.41
CA PRO A 70 7.20 1.11 -0.37
C PRO A 70 6.92 1.56 1.06
N GLN A 71 7.21 2.83 1.35
CA GLN A 71 6.88 3.45 2.64
C GLN A 71 5.36 3.68 2.79
N ILE A 72 4.87 3.71 4.03
CA ILE A 72 3.45 3.95 4.34
C ILE A 72 3.05 5.36 3.89
N ALA A 73 1.86 5.46 3.29
CA ALA A 73 1.26 6.72 2.82
C ALA A 73 2.13 7.50 1.81
N CYS A 74 2.93 6.79 1.00
CA CYS A 74 3.70 7.41 -0.06
C CYS A 74 2.83 7.65 -1.31
N VAL A 75 3.12 8.73 -2.03
CA VAL A 75 2.56 8.99 -3.36
C VAL A 75 3.66 8.79 -4.38
N LYS A 76 3.48 7.82 -5.27
CA LYS A 76 4.48 7.47 -6.28
C LYS A 76 4.72 8.65 -7.23
N LYS A 77 6.00 8.97 -7.47
CA LYS A 77 6.46 10.02 -8.39
C LYS A 77 7.37 9.43 -9.46
N ALA A 78 7.67 10.20 -10.50
CA ALA A 78 8.64 9.79 -11.50
C ALA A 78 9.99 9.39 -10.84
N TYR A 79 10.64 8.36 -11.40
CA TYR A 79 11.93 7.90 -10.92
C TYR A 79 12.97 9.03 -10.99
N GLN A 80 13.76 9.15 -9.93
CA GLN A 80 14.83 10.14 -9.80
C GLN A 80 16.12 9.44 -9.44
N CYS A 81 17.14 9.63 -10.26
CA CYS A 81 18.48 9.14 -9.96
C CYS A 81 19.12 9.98 -8.85
N THR A 82 19.51 9.35 -7.76
CA THR A 82 20.13 10.00 -6.59
C THR A 82 21.64 9.81 -6.52
N ALA A 83 22.16 8.73 -7.11
CA ALA A 83 23.60 8.49 -7.21
C ALA A 83 23.98 7.92 -8.59
N ARG A 84 25.11 8.37 -9.12
CA ARG A 84 25.66 7.96 -10.43
C ARG A 84 27.07 7.37 -10.26
N SER A 85 27.42 6.46 -11.14
CA SER A 85 28.78 5.89 -11.20
C SER A 85 29.79 7.00 -11.50
N GLY A 86 30.74 7.24 -10.59
CA GLY A 86 31.83 8.20 -10.78
C GLY A 86 31.61 9.59 -10.16
N LYS A 87 30.63 9.75 -9.26
CA LYS A 87 30.42 10.96 -8.47
C LYS A 87 30.43 10.65 -6.97
#